data_AF-A0A938P6R8-F1
#
_entry.id   AF-A0A938P6R8-F1
#
_cell.length_a   1.000
_cell.length_b   1.000
_cell.length_c   1.000
_cell.angle_alpha   90.00
_cell.angle_beta   90.00
_cell.angle_gamma   90.00
#
_symmetry.space_group_name_H-M   'P 1'
#
loop_
_entity.id
_entity.type
_entity.pdbx_description
1 polymer ?
#
loop_
_entity_poly.entity_id
_entity_poly.type
_entity_poly.pdbx_seq_one_letter_code
_entity_poly.pdbx_strand_id
1 'polypeptide(L)'
;MLKMQGGLAHFIDHEAPRMIAQIPVITVVNGEASIEGEQPYTIRDPKTGQAIIVIDTTGSMTSLKDTDAIGLVTKTEAIFKKNAIETRTFTFKEIKKFTLDRDMITDWLAKAKRFVTPVAYPFILLGSFVFRVMQILIYAVLGLILAACCKTRRTYPELIRLSVISVTPGMIIKTVLGIAQISIPVPGLLYFLATMGYLLFGIQSAAAGERASTSAIPPAL
;
A
#
# COMPACT_ATOMS: atom_id res chain seq x y z
N MET A 1 2.47 7.67 0.49
CA MET A 1 3.23 6.79 1.39
C MET A 1 2.80 6.94 2.84
N LEU A 2 2.73 8.15 3.42
CA LEU A 2 2.15 8.37 4.77
C LEU A 2 0.74 7.77 4.95
N LYS A 3 -0.12 7.80 3.92
CA LYS A 3 -1.47 7.19 3.99
C LYS A 3 -1.49 5.66 4.15
N MET A 4 -0.48 4.94 3.65
CA MET A 4 -0.44 3.46 3.73
C MET A 4 0.02 2.99 5.12
N GLN A 5 1.01 3.69 5.69
CA GLN A 5 1.41 3.48 7.08
C GLN A 5 0.32 3.94 8.06
N GLY A 6 -0.36 5.05 7.75
CA GLY A 6 -1.52 5.52 8.50
C GLY A 6 -2.68 4.52 8.47
N GLY A 7 -2.98 3.92 7.31
CA GLY A 7 -4.06 2.93 7.18
C GLY A 7 -3.82 1.65 7.98
N LEU A 8 -2.61 1.08 7.92
CA LEU A 8 -2.27 -0.12 8.67
C LEU A 8 -2.20 0.16 10.18
N ALA A 9 -1.56 1.26 10.59
CA ALA A 9 -1.51 1.63 12.01
C ALA A 9 -2.91 1.92 12.56
N HIS A 10 -3.74 2.67 11.81
CA HIS A 10 -5.12 2.93 12.18
C HIS A 10 -5.93 1.64 12.33
N PHE A 11 -5.80 0.71 11.38
CA PHE A 11 -6.45 -0.60 11.47
C PHE A 11 -6.01 -1.36 12.74
N ILE A 12 -4.70 -1.48 12.97
CA ILE A 12 -4.16 -2.21 14.13
C ILE A 12 -4.60 -1.57 15.46
N ASP A 13 -4.59 -0.25 15.53
CA ASP A 13 -4.81 0.46 16.80
C ASP A 13 -6.31 0.68 17.10
N HIS A 14 -7.19 0.72 16.09
CA HIS A 14 -8.62 1.06 16.28
C HIS A 14 -9.61 -0.02 15.82
N GLU A 15 -9.30 -0.78 14.77
CA GLU A 15 -10.24 -1.71 14.13
C GLU A 15 -10.02 -3.15 14.59
N ALA A 16 -8.75 -3.60 14.57
CA ALA A 16 -8.36 -4.93 14.99
C ALA A 16 -8.82 -5.27 16.42
N PRO A 17 -8.71 -4.39 17.44
CA PRO A 17 -9.17 -4.72 18.80
C PRO A 17 -10.68 -4.99 18.86
N ARG A 18 -11.49 -4.26 18.09
CA ARG A 18 -12.95 -4.44 18.02
C ARG A 18 -13.35 -5.74 17.32
N MET A 19 -12.55 -6.18 16.35
CA MET A 19 -12.73 -7.48 15.71
C MET A 19 -12.29 -8.62 16.63
N ILE A 20 -11.12 -8.50 17.26
CA ILE A 20 -10.56 -9.51 18.17
C ILE A 20 -11.49 -9.73 19.38
N ALA A 21 -12.13 -8.65 19.88
CA ALA A 21 -13.10 -8.75 20.97
C ALA A 21 -14.32 -9.63 20.63
N GLN A 22 -14.66 -9.79 19.35
CA GLN A 22 -15.74 -10.68 18.90
C GLN A 22 -15.28 -12.14 18.75
N ILE A 23 -13.99 -12.43 18.80
CA ILE A 23 -13.52 -13.81 18.56
C ILE A 23 -13.82 -14.64 19.82
N PRO A 24 -14.63 -15.72 19.70
CA PRO A 24 -14.83 -16.67 20.79
C PRO A 24 -13.58 -17.54 20.96
N VAL A 25 -13.43 -18.18 22.11
CA VAL A 25 -12.39 -19.19 22.29
C VAL A 25 -12.73 -20.40 21.41
N ILE A 26 -11.84 -20.74 20.48
CA ILE A 26 -11.97 -21.90 19.60
C ILE A 26 -10.98 -22.96 20.03
N THR A 27 -11.47 -24.14 20.40
CA THR A 27 -10.61 -25.26 20.77
C THR A 27 -10.71 -26.35 19.71
N VAL A 28 -9.57 -26.80 19.20
CA VAL A 28 -9.47 -27.93 18.28
C VAL A 28 -8.77 -29.09 19.00
N VAL A 29 -9.47 -30.21 19.16
CA VAL A 29 -8.92 -31.43 19.75
C VAL A 29 -9.16 -32.59 18.79
N ASN A 30 -8.08 -33.30 18.41
CA ASN A 30 -8.12 -34.44 17.49
C ASN A 30 -8.90 -34.15 16.19
N GLY A 31 -8.69 -32.95 15.63
CA GLY A 31 -9.34 -32.49 14.40
C GLY A 31 -10.81 -32.07 14.51
N GLU A 32 -11.33 -31.93 15.73
CA GLU A 32 -12.65 -31.38 15.98
C GLU A 32 -12.56 -30.03 16.69
N ALA A 33 -13.06 -28.98 16.04
CA ALA A 33 -13.23 -27.65 16.58
C ALA A 33 -14.53 -27.54 17.39
N SER A 34 -14.46 -26.80 18.50
CA SER A 34 -15.61 -26.43 19.33
C SER A 34 -15.47 -24.98 19.81
N ILE A 35 -16.62 -24.36 20.06
CA ILE A 35 -16.72 -23.05 20.71
C ILE A 35 -17.74 -23.10 21.84
N GLU A 36 -17.56 -22.26 22.85
CA GLU A 36 -18.53 -22.07 23.93
C GLU A 36 -19.54 -20.98 23.56
N GLY A 37 -20.83 -21.25 23.79
CA GLY A 37 -21.92 -20.28 23.57
C GLY A 37 -22.88 -20.64 22.43
N GLU A 38 -23.73 -19.67 22.08
CA GLU A 38 -24.75 -19.84 21.05
C GLU A 38 -24.14 -19.94 19.65
N GLN A 39 -24.71 -20.85 18.85
CA GLN A 39 -24.27 -21.16 17.49
C GLN A 39 -25.47 -21.11 16.53
N PRO A 40 -25.28 -20.67 15.27
CA PRO A 40 -24.02 -20.22 14.66
C PRO A 40 -23.56 -18.85 15.17
N TYR A 41 -22.26 -18.71 15.46
CA TYR A 41 -21.66 -17.46 15.93
C TYR A 41 -21.12 -16.65 14.74
N THR A 42 -21.39 -15.34 14.69
CA THR A 42 -20.98 -14.50 13.55
C THR A 42 -20.09 -13.34 14.01
N ILE A 43 -18.88 -13.26 13.43
CA ILE A 43 -17.98 -12.11 13.56
C ILE A 43 -18.32 -11.10 12.46
N ARG A 44 -18.52 -9.84 12.85
CA ARG A 44 -18.96 -8.76 11.97
C ARG A 44 -17.94 -7.64 11.87
N ASP A 45 -17.94 -6.97 10.73
CA ASP A 45 -17.19 -5.73 10.53
C ASP A 45 -17.71 -4.65 11.49
N PRO A 46 -16.86 -4.07 12.36
CA PRO A 46 -17.29 -3.06 13.32
C PRO A 46 -17.81 -1.75 12.71
N LYS A 47 -17.52 -1.47 11.44
CA LYS A 47 -17.96 -0.27 10.73
C LYS A 47 -19.21 -0.52 9.89
N THR A 48 -19.25 -1.63 9.16
CA THR A 48 -20.33 -1.91 8.20
C THR A 48 -21.40 -2.87 8.72
N GLY A 49 -21.11 -3.62 9.79
CA GLY A 49 -21.99 -4.65 10.33
C GLY A 49 -22.09 -5.92 9.47
N GLN A 50 -21.40 -5.96 8.33
CA GLN A 50 -21.41 -7.10 7.42
C GLN A 50 -20.74 -8.32 8.08
N ALA A 51 -21.28 -9.51 7.82
CA ALA A 51 -20.73 -10.76 8.31
C ALA A 51 -19.37 -11.02 7.64
N ILE A 52 -18.33 -11.24 8.43
CA ILE A 52 -16.99 -11.55 7.92
C ILE A 52 -16.76 -13.06 8.04
N ILE A 53 -16.90 -13.61 9.25
CA ILE A 53 -16.68 -15.03 9.54
C ILE A 53 -17.88 -15.56 10.30
N VAL A 54 -18.39 -16.71 9.87
CA VAL A 54 -19.38 -17.50 10.61
C VAL A 54 -18.68 -18.72 11.22
N ILE A 55 -19.02 -19.06 12.45
CA ILE A 55 -18.49 -20.23 13.16
C ILE A 55 -19.69 -21.08 13.54
N ASP A 56 -19.72 -22.30 13.01
CA ASP A 56 -20.76 -23.27 13.28
C ASP A 56 -20.19 -24.69 13.37
N THR A 57 -19.92 -25.11 14.61
CA THR A 57 -19.45 -26.46 14.93
C THR A 57 -20.59 -27.45 15.15
N THR A 58 -21.85 -27.01 15.10
CA THR A 58 -23.05 -27.85 15.23
C THR A 58 -23.41 -28.57 13.94
N GLY A 59 -22.97 -28.03 12.79
CA GLY A 59 -23.26 -28.57 11.47
C GLY A 59 -24.56 -28.03 10.84
N SER A 60 -25.15 -26.98 11.40
CA SER A 60 -26.32 -26.31 10.82
C SER A 60 -25.98 -25.62 9.48
N MET A 61 -24.74 -25.18 9.33
CA MET A 61 -24.17 -24.56 8.13
C MET A 61 -22.89 -25.29 7.72
N THR A 62 -22.84 -25.72 6.46
CA THR A 62 -21.69 -26.44 5.89
C THR A 62 -21.11 -25.77 4.64
N SER A 63 -21.69 -24.64 4.22
CA SER A 63 -21.29 -23.96 2.99
C SER A 63 -21.40 -22.44 3.08
N LEU A 64 -20.56 -21.75 2.30
CA LEU A 64 -20.55 -20.30 2.14
C LEU A 64 -21.41 -19.79 0.95
N LYS A 65 -22.16 -20.67 0.28
CA LYS A 65 -22.91 -20.33 -0.94
C LYS A 65 -24.01 -19.29 -0.72
N ASP A 66 -24.72 -19.39 0.40
CA ASP A 66 -25.91 -18.56 0.68
C ASP A 66 -25.63 -17.47 1.73
N THR A 67 -24.37 -17.06 1.87
CA THR A 67 -23.95 -16.03 2.84
C THR A 67 -22.95 -15.07 2.21
N ASP A 68 -23.02 -13.81 2.61
CA ASP A 68 -22.03 -12.79 2.25
C ASP A 68 -20.72 -12.93 3.03
N ALA A 69 -20.68 -13.82 4.03
CA ALA A 69 -19.47 -14.10 4.79
C ALA A 69 -18.33 -14.59 3.88
N ILE A 70 -17.12 -14.18 4.22
CA ILE A 70 -15.89 -14.57 3.52
C ILE A 70 -15.27 -15.84 4.12
N GLY A 71 -15.69 -16.25 5.33
CA GLY A 71 -15.18 -17.44 6.01
C GLY A 71 -16.26 -18.19 6.81
N LEU A 72 -16.14 -19.52 6.85
CA LEU A 72 -16.94 -20.42 7.67
C LEU A 72 -16.01 -21.37 8.42
N VAL A 73 -16.12 -21.47 9.73
CA VAL A 73 -15.43 -22.47 10.55
C VAL A 73 -16.45 -23.51 10.98
N THR A 74 -16.28 -24.74 10.52
CA THR A 74 -17.12 -25.89 10.91
C THR A 74 -16.41 -26.74 11.97
N LYS A 75 -17.02 -27.86 12.36
CA LYS A 75 -16.42 -28.81 13.30
C LYS A 75 -15.07 -29.35 12.81
N THR A 76 -14.87 -29.57 11.52
CA THR A 76 -13.70 -30.31 11.00
C THR A 76 -12.86 -29.52 9.99
N GLU A 77 -13.31 -28.34 9.60
CA GLU A 77 -12.64 -27.54 8.58
C GLU A 77 -12.95 -26.04 8.67
N ALA A 78 -12.05 -25.22 8.13
CA ALA A 78 -12.28 -23.81 7.87
C ALA A 78 -12.34 -23.56 6.35
N ILE A 79 -13.41 -22.94 5.89
CA ILE A 79 -13.67 -22.63 4.48
C ILE A 79 -13.55 -21.12 4.31
N PHE A 80 -12.81 -20.66 3.29
CA PHE A 80 -12.64 -19.24 2.98
C PHE A 80 -12.89 -18.96 1.50
N LYS A 81 -13.56 -17.86 1.17
CA LYS A 81 -13.67 -17.37 -0.21
C LYS A 81 -12.33 -16.77 -0.64
N LYS A 82 -11.73 -17.32 -1.68
CA LYS A 82 -10.53 -16.74 -2.32
C LYS A 82 -10.92 -15.65 -3.31
N ASN A 83 -12.03 -15.83 -4.01
CA ASN A 83 -12.66 -14.86 -4.90
C ASN A 83 -14.18 -15.16 -4.97
N ALA A 84 -14.90 -14.53 -5.90
CA ALA A 84 -16.35 -14.70 -6.04
C ALA A 84 -16.80 -16.13 -6.41
N ILE A 85 -15.90 -17.00 -6.89
CA ILE A 85 -16.23 -18.31 -7.47
C ILE A 85 -15.51 -19.46 -6.73
N GLU A 86 -14.31 -19.22 -6.20
CA GLU A 86 -13.43 -20.22 -5.60
C GLU A 86 -13.42 -20.09 -4.07
N THR A 87 -13.66 -21.22 -3.40
CA THR A 87 -13.45 -21.38 -1.96
C THR A 87 -12.23 -22.26 -1.69
N ARG A 88 -11.58 -22.03 -0.56
CA ARG A 88 -10.45 -22.82 -0.06
C ARG A 88 -10.81 -23.41 1.28
N THR A 89 -10.54 -24.70 1.43
CA THR A 89 -10.87 -25.44 2.65
C THR A 89 -9.61 -25.94 3.33
N PHE A 90 -9.51 -25.71 4.63
CA PHE A 90 -8.43 -26.18 5.49
C PHE A 90 -9.00 -27.15 6.50
N THR A 91 -8.59 -28.42 6.42
CA THR A 91 -9.07 -29.44 7.35
C THR A 91 -8.30 -29.41 8.66
N PHE A 92 -8.99 -29.73 9.76
CA PHE A 92 -8.40 -29.82 11.09
C PHE A 92 -7.85 -31.21 11.42
N LYS A 93 -8.01 -32.22 10.56
CA LYS A 93 -7.64 -33.62 10.83
C LYS A 93 -6.24 -33.84 11.41
N GLU A 94 -5.26 -33.01 11.02
CA GLU A 94 -3.88 -33.13 11.46
C GLU A 94 -3.60 -32.42 12.81
N ILE A 95 -4.57 -31.68 13.33
CA ILE A 95 -4.44 -30.87 14.54
C ILE A 95 -4.79 -31.72 15.77
N LYS A 96 -3.78 -32.07 16.56
CA LYS A 96 -3.97 -32.83 17.81
C LYS A 96 -4.60 -32.00 18.92
N LYS A 97 -4.04 -30.82 19.19
CA LYS A 97 -4.54 -29.89 20.20
C LYS A 97 -4.11 -28.47 19.84
N PHE A 98 -5.09 -27.58 19.72
CA PHE A 98 -4.87 -26.15 19.47
C PHE A 98 -6.00 -25.34 20.11
N THR A 99 -5.67 -24.22 20.73
CA THR A 99 -6.66 -23.31 21.30
C THR A 99 -6.37 -21.92 20.76
N LEU A 100 -7.37 -21.34 20.10
CA LEU A 100 -7.35 -19.97 19.61
C LEU A 100 -8.19 -19.11 20.56
N ASP A 101 -7.51 -18.33 21.38
CA ASP A 101 -8.12 -17.31 22.23
C ASP A 101 -7.71 -15.91 21.78
N ARG A 102 -8.27 -14.92 22.46
CA ARG A 102 -8.01 -13.50 22.16
C ARG A 102 -6.57 -13.13 22.48
N ASP A 103 -6.04 -13.63 23.59
CA ASP A 103 -4.70 -13.32 24.08
C ASP A 103 -3.64 -13.75 23.06
N MET A 104 -3.76 -14.97 22.52
CA MET A 104 -2.87 -15.49 21.49
C MET A 104 -2.90 -14.61 20.23
N ILE A 105 -4.08 -14.17 19.79
CA ILE A 105 -4.20 -13.29 18.61
C ILE A 105 -3.57 -11.92 18.89
N THR A 106 -3.80 -11.35 20.07
CA THR A 106 -3.19 -10.07 20.45
C THR A 106 -1.66 -10.15 20.53
N ASP A 107 -1.12 -11.24 21.08
CA ASP A 107 0.31 -11.50 21.17
C ASP A 107 0.95 -11.64 19.78
N TRP A 108 0.28 -12.37 18.88
CA TRP A 108 0.74 -12.52 17.50
C TRP A 108 0.73 -11.19 16.77
N LEU A 109 -0.32 -10.37 16.95
CA LEU A 109 -0.40 -9.04 16.35
C LEU A 109 0.70 -8.10 16.89
N ALA A 110 0.98 -8.15 18.19
CA ALA A 110 2.05 -7.38 18.82
C ALA A 110 3.44 -7.79 18.29
N LYS A 111 3.70 -9.10 18.19
CA LYS A 111 4.93 -9.64 17.58
C LYS A 111 5.03 -9.23 16.12
N ALA A 112 3.95 -9.34 15.35
CA ALA A 112 3.92 -8.94 13.95
C ALA A 112 4.24 -7.44 13.80
N LYS A 113 3.63 -6.54 14.60
CA LYS A 113 3.93 -5.10 14.58
C LYS A 113 5.42 -4.85 14.85
N ARG A 114 6.01 -5.56 15.82
CA ARG A 114 7.42 -5.42 16.20
C ARG A 114 8.40 -5.91 15.14
N PHE A 115 8.10 -7.01 14.44
CA PHE A 115 9.02 -7.60 13.45
C PHE A 115 8.76 -7.09 12.02
N VAL A 116 7.51 -6.96 11.60
CA VAL A 116 7.15 -6.55 10.25
C VAL A 116 7.58 -5.11 9.99
N THR A 117 7.42 -4.19 10.95
CA THR A 117 7.76 -2.77 10.75
C THR A 117 9.24 -2.54 10.37
N PRO A 118 10.24 -3.00 11.16
CA PRO A 118 11.65 -2.77 10.84
C PRO A 118 12.10 -3.54 9.59
N VAL A 119 11.54 -4.72 9.34
CA VAL A 119 11.87 -5.52 8.16
C VAL A 119 11.26 -4.91 6.90
N ALA A 120 10.01 -4.46 6.94
CA ALA A 120 9.33 -3.87 5.79
C ALA A 120 9.90 -2.50 5.41
N TYR A 121 10.43 -1.74 6.38
CA TYR A 121 10.96 -0.40 6.15
C TYR A 121 12.00 -0.32 5.01
N PRO A 122 13.10 -1.10 4.99
CA PRO A 122 14.08 -1.06 3.91
C PRO A 122 13.49 -1.46 2.56
N PHE A 123 12.57 -2.45 2.50
CA PHE A 123 11.91 -2.84 1.25
C PHE A 123 10.98 -1.76 0.71
N ILE A 124 10.22 -1.11 1.59
CA ILE A 124 9.36 0.01 1.23
C ILE A 124 10.20 1.20 0.74
N LEU A 125 11.31 1.49 1.43
CA LEU A 125 12.24 2.55 1.03
C LEU A 125 12.86 2.27 -0.33
N LEU A 126 13.34 1.04 -0.55
CA LEU A 126 13.89 0.60 -1.82
C LEU A 126 12.85 0.67 -2.95
N GLY A 127 11.63 0.17 -2.71
CA GLY A 127 10.54 0.26 -3.66
C GLY A 127 10.18 1.70 -4.02
N SER A 128 10.15 2.59 -3.02
CA SER A 128 9.95 4.03 -3.25
C SER A 128 11.06 4.65 -4.09
N PHE A 129 12.31 4.24 -3.86
CA PHE A 129 13.46 4.72 -4.63
C PHE A 129 13.37 4.27 -6.09
N VAL A 130 13.12 2.99 -6.33
CA VAL A 130 12.95 2.42 -7.68
C VAL A 130 11.81 3.12 -8.42
N PHE A 131 10.66 3.29 -7.76
CA PHE A 131 9.54 4.04 -8.34
C PHE A 131 9.94 5.47 -8.74
N ARG A 132 10.76 6.15 -7.91
CA ARG A 132 11.21 7.51 -8.21
C ARG A 132 12.18 7.56 -9.39
N VAL A 133 13.09 6.58 -9.50
CA VAL A 133 13.97 6.45 -10.66
C VAL A 133 13.16 6.25 -11.93
N MET A 134 12.18 5.33 -11.92
CA MET A 134 11.29 5.11 -13.06
C MET A 134 10.55 6.40 -13.46
N GLN A 135 10.05 7.16 -12.49
CA GLN A 135 9.38 8.43 -12.73
C GLN A 135 10.30 9.46 -13.41
N ILE A 136 11.57 9.56 -12.98
CA ILE A 136 12.55 10.48 -13.56
C ILE A 136 12.90 10.10 -15.00
N LEU A 137 13.02 8.80 -15.29
CA LEU A 137 13.26 8.32 -16.65
C LEU A 137 12.10 8.70 -17.58
N ILE A 138 10.84 8.54 -17.13
CA ILE A 138 9.66 8.98 -17.89
C ILE A 138 9.70 10.50 -18.12
N TYR A 139 10.04 11.30 -17.10
CA TYR A 139 10.15 12.75 -17.28
C TYR A 139 11.28 13.15 -18.23
N ALA A 140 12.40 12.44 -18.26
CA ALA A 140 13.47 12.70 -19.21
C ALA A 140 13.01 12.44 -20.66
N VAL A 141 12.20 11.39 -20.89
CA VAL A 141 11.58 11.13 -22.19
C VAL A 141 10.61 12.26 -22.58
N LEU A 142 9.77 12.72 -21.66
CA LEU A 142 8.91 13.89 -21.90
C LEU A 142 9.76 15.15 -22.17
N GLY A 143 10.89 15.29 -21.48
CA GLY A 143 11.87 16.34 -21.71
C GLY A 143 12.45 16.36 -23.12
N LEU A 144 12.59 15.21 -23.79
CA LEU A 144 13.01 15.15 -25.20
C LEU A 144 11.97 15.81 -26.11
N ILE A 145 10.69 15.54 -25.85
CA ILE A 145 9.57 16.16 -26.59
C ILE A 145 9.60 17.68 -26.39
N LEU A 146 9.77 18.13 -25.14
CA LEU A 146 9.86 19.55 -24.82
C LEU A 146 11.08 20.23 -25.45
N ALA A 147 12.24 19.56 -25.44
CA ALA A 147 13.46 20.06 -26.07
C ALA A 147 13.30 20.18 -27.59
N ALA A 148 12.60 19.23 -28.22
CA ALA A 148 12.25 19.29 -29.63
C ALA A 148 11.33 20.49 -29.93
N CYS A 149 10.30 20.72 -29.11
CA CYS A 149 9.42 21.90 -29.23
C CYS A 149 10.19 23.22 -29.06
N CYS A 150 11.17 23.26 -28.14
CA CYS A 150 12.00 24.44 -27.90
C CYS A 150 13.15 24.61 -28.91
N LYS A 151 13.28 23.70 -29.89
CA LYS A 151 14.37 23.67 -30.89
C LYS A 151 15.78 23.61 -30.25
N THR A 152 15.89 22.93 -29.12
CA THR A 152 17.17 22.74 -28.40
C THR A 152 17.65 21.31 -28.57
N ARG A 153 18.93 21.11 -28.88
CA ARG A 153 19.54 19.77 -28.88
C ARG A 153 20.01 19.47 -27.46
N ARG A 154 19.39 18.49 -26.80
CA ARG A 154 19.78 18.03 -25.45
C ARG A 154 19.96 16.53 -25.48
N THR A 155 21.03 16.05 -24.86
CA THR A 155 21.25 14.62 -24.71
C THR A 155 20.32 14.04 -23.63
N TYR A 156 19.96 12.77 -23.75
CA TYR A 156 19.09 12.12 -22.76
C TYR A 156 19.67 12.16 -21.31
N PRO A 157 21.00 11.97 -21.09
CA PRO A 157 21.59 12.14 -19.76
C PRO A 157 21.45 13.55 -19.17
N GLU A 158 21.51 14.61 -19.99
CA GLU A 158 21.26 15.98 -19.54
C GLU A 158 19.82 16.15 -19.06
N LEU A 159 18.87 15.60 -19.81
CA LEU A 159 17.44 15.65 -19.46
C LEU A 159 17.10 14.85 -18.20
N ILE A 160 17.81 13.75 -17.93
CA ILE A 160 17.70 13.04 -16.64
C ILE A 160 18.11 13.99 -15.50
N ARG A 161 19.25 14.67 -15.60
CA ARG A 161 19.72 15.59 -14.54
C ARG A 161 18.73 16.74 -14.31
N LEU A 162 18.24 17.33 -15.39
CA LEU A 162 17.19 18.36 -15.35
C LEU A 162 15.88 17.84 -14.72
N SER A 163 15.49 16.61 -15.03
CA SER A 163 14.31 15.97 -14.45
C SER A 163 14.46 15.72 -12.96
N VAL A 164 15.65 15.28 -12.50
CA VAL A 164 15.95 15.14 -11.06
C VAL A 164 15.71 16.47 -10.33
N ILE A 165 16.31 17.55 -10.83
CA ILE A 165 16.23 18.89 -10.23
C ILE A 165 14.77 19.39 -10.22
N SER A 166 14.02 19.15 -11.30
CA SER A 166 12.63 19.60 -11.44
C SER A 166 11.66 18.88 -10.51
N VAL A 167 11.96 17.63 -10.18
CA VAL A 167 11.14 16.78 -9.33
C VAL A 167 11.35 17.07 -7.83
N THR A 168 12.50 17.65 -7.44
CA THR A 168 12.88 17.89 -6.03
C THR A 168 11.95 18.86 -5.29
N PRO A 169 11.60 20.06 -5.82
CA PRO A 169 10.73 21.00 -5.11
C PRO A 169 9.35 20.42 -4.85
N GLY A 170 8.76 19.75 -5.84
CA GLY A 170 7.48 19.07 -5.68
C GLY A 170 7.53 17.96 -4.63
N MET A 171 8.67 17.28 -4.48
CA MET A 171 8.89 16.29 -3.42
C MET A 171 8.92 16.92 -2.02
N ILE A 172 9.62 18.04 -1.88
CA ILE A 172 9.73 18.78 -0.61
C ILE A 172 8.35 19.29 -0.20
N ILE A 173 7.64 19.97 -1.11
CA ILE A 173 6.28 20.49 -0.87
C ILE A 173 5.35 19.36 -0.44
N LYS A 174 5.35 18.23 -1.16
CA LYS A 174 4.52 17.07 -0.82
C LYS A 174 4.85 16.49 0.55
N THR A 175 6.13 16.46 0.93
CA THR A 175 6.57 15.98 2.25
C THR A 175 6.09 16.92 3.36
N VAL A 176 6.28 18.24 3.20
CA VAL A 176 5.87 19.25 4.17
C VAL A 176 4.35 19.25 4.37
N LEU A 177 3.57 19.24 3.28
CA LEU A 177 2.10 19.16 3.36
C LEU A 177 1.61 17.86 3.98
N GLY A 178 2.34 16.75 3.75
CA GLY A 178 2.06 15.47 4.38
C GLY A 178 2.24 15.50 5.90
N ILE A 179 3.24 16.23 6.40
CA ILE A 179 3.44 16.45 7.84
C ILE A 179 2.34 17.35 8.41
N ALA A 180 1.98 18.42 7.68
CA ALA A 180 0.93 19.35 8.09
C ALA A 180 -0.51 18.78 8.00
N GLN A 181 -0.69 17.54 7.53
CA GLN A 181 -2.00 16.90 7.27
C GLN A 181 -2.92 17.69 6.34
N ILE A 182 -2.36 18.59 5.51
CA ILE A 182 -3.14 19.41 4.58
C ILE A 182 -3.43 18.60 3.31
N SER A 183 -4.71 18.45 3.00
CA SER A 183 -5.16 17.74 1.80
C SER A 183 -5.46 18.74 0.68
N ILE A 184 -4.65 18.73 -0.38
CA ILE A 184 -4.90 19.54 -1.58
C ILE A 184 -5.76 18.72 -2.58
N PRO A 185 -6.78 19.32 -3.22
CA PRO A 185 -7.50 18.69 -4.33
C PRO A 185 -6.56 18.37 -5.50
N VAL A 186 -6.73 17.22 -6.16
CA VAL A 186 -5.95 16.80 -7.35
C VAL A 186 -4.41 16.94 -7.24
N PRO A 187 -3.78 16.41 -6.17
CA PRO A 187 -2.35 16.64 -5.92
C PRO A 187 -1.48 16.10 -7.05
N GLY A 188 -1.84 14.96 -7.64
CA GLY A 188 -1.08 14.33 -8.71
C GLY A 188 -0.91 15.22 -9.95
N LEU A 189 -1.99 15.87 -10.40
CA LEU A 189 -1.96 16.72 -11.58
C LEU A 189 -1.19 18.02 -11.32
N LEU A 190 -1.41 18.65 -10.16
CA LEU A 190 -0.69 19.88 -9.79
C LEU A 190 0.82 19.65 -9.69
N TYR A 191 1.26 18.58 -9.02
CA TYR A 191 2.68 18.24 -8.95
C TYR A 191 3.27 17.90 -10.32
N PHE A 192 2.49 17.21 -11.17
CA PHE A 192 2.92 16.90 -12.53
C PHE A 192 3.13 18.18 -13.36
N LEU A 193 2.17 19.09 -13.37
CA LEU A 193 2.24 20.36 -14.09
C LEU A 193 3.37 21.25 -13.57
N ALA A 194 3.52 21.34 -12.24
CA ALA A 194 4.62 22.09 -11.63
C ALA A 194 5.99 21.53 -12.04
N THR A 195 6.15 20.19 -12.03
CA THR A 195 7.38 19.53 -12.47
C THR A 195 7.64 19.79 -13.95
N MET A 196 6.61 19.75 -14.80
CA MET A 196 6.73 20.00 -16.23
C MET A 196 7.12 21.45 -16.52
N GLY A 197 6.52 22.41 -15.82
CA GLY A 197 6.87 23.83 -15.91
C GLY A 197 8.32 24.09 -15.50
N TYR A 198 8.77 23.45 -14.41
CA TYR A 198 10.16 23.58 -13.95
C TYR A 198 11.15 22.93 -14.93
N LEU A 199 10.79 21.79 -15.52
CA LEU A 199 11.59 21.12 -16.55
C LEU A 199 11.72 21.97 -17.81
N LEU A 200 10.61 22.56 -18.27
CA LEU A 200 10.58 23.53 -19.38
C LEU A 200 11.51 24.71 -19.12
N PHE A 201 11.39 25.32 -17.94
CA PHE A 201 12.23 26.44 -17.54
C PHE A 201 13.72 26.04 -17.53
N GLY A 202 14.05 24.88 -16.96
CA GLY A 202 15.41 24.37 -16.94
C GLY A 202 16.00 24.12 -18.33
N ILE A 203 15.20 23.61 -19.28
CA ILE A 203 15.64 23.41 -20.67
C ILE A 203 15.91 24.77 -21.35
N GLN A 204 15.03 25.75 -21.16
CA GLN A 204 15.18 27.08 -21.73
C GLN A 204 16.39 27.83 -21.15
N SER A 205 16.58 27.78 -19.83
CA SER A 205 17.71 28.43 -19.17
C SER A 205 19.05 27.80 -19.58
N ALA A 206 19.10 26.47 -19.70
CA ALA A 206 20.29 25.78 -20.19
C ALA A 206 20.64 26.19 -21.63
N ALA A 207 19.63 26.34 -22.50
CA ALA A 207 19.84 26.80 -23.87
C ALA A 207 20.28 28.27 -23.97
N ALA A 208 19.80 29.14 -23.08
CA ALA A 208 20.22 30.54 -23.04
C ALA A 208 21.70 30.69 -22.61
N GLY A 209 22.15 29.92 -21.62
CA GLY A 209 23.55 29.95 -21.15
C GLY A 209 24.56 29.50 -22.21
N GLU A 210 24.18 28.55 -23.06
CA GLU A 210 25.01 28.06 -24.16
C GLU A 210 25.20 29.14 -25.25
N ARG A 211 24.14 29.85 -25.63
CA ARG A 211 24.23 30.96 -26.59
C ARG A 211 25.11 32.11 -26.09
N ALA A 212 25.00 32.46 -24.80
CA ALA A 212 25.80 33.51 -24.19
C ALA A 212 27.30 33.14 -24.18
N SER A 213 27.62 31.88 -23.87
CA SER A 213 29.01 31.39 -23.84
C SER A 213 29.66 31.41 -25.23
N THR A 214 28.93 31.01 -26.27
CA THR A 214 29.44 31.04 -27.66
C THR A 214 29.67 32.47 -28.17
N SER A 215 28.87 33.45 -27.72
CA SER A 215 29.05 34.86 -28.11
C SER A 215 30.23 35.56 -27.41
N ALA A 216 30.74 34.99 -26.32
CA ALA A 216 31.83 35.57 -25.53
C ALA A 216 33.24 35.15 -25.99
N ILE A 217 33.35 34.25 -26.97
CA ILE A 217 34.64 33.85 -27.56
C ILE A 217 34.96 34.84 -28.69
N PRO A 218 35.98 35.72 -28.57
CA PRO A 218 36.34 36.64 -29.64
C PRO A 218 36.82 35.87 -30.88
N PRO A 219 36.59 36.38 -32.10
CA PRO A 219 37.08 35.72 -33.31
C PRO A 219 38.61 35.64 -33.26
N ALA A 220 39.14 34.43 -33.42
CA ALA A 220 40.56 34.22 -33.58
C ALA A 220 41.03 34.95 -34.85
N LEU A 221 41.92 35.92 -34.66
CA LEU A 221 42.64 36.64 -35.73
C LEU A 221 43.59 35.71 -36.47
#